data_AF-A0A2N3FEK4-F1
#
_entry.id   AF-A0A2N3FEK4-F1
#
_cell.length_a   1.000
_cell.length_b   1.000
_cell.length_c   1.000
_cell.angle_alpha   90.00
_cell.angle_beta   90.00
_cell.angle_gamma   90.00
#
_symmetry.space_group_name_H-M   'P 1'
#
loop_
_entity.id
_entity.type
_entity.pdbx_description
1 polymer ?
#
loop_
_entity_poly.entity_id
_entity_poly.type
_entity_poly.pdbx_seq_one_letter_code
_entity_poly.pdbx_strand_id
1 'polypeptide(L)'
;MRLFRVVGAAVAFAVGMLIGIAGCATPDGSPGPVPGPGVRIELGSPGDQIATYDGVRFYPACGNETLGFDGRLWFPFTPANPEDFPTPGAAADDAAATASGFTRSGAGSGQGTASTSVGMVIAPGPGDDVGTLTVYEGGFAYWVSDSGDVDTWLTTTKIEYNWVC
;
A
#
# COMPACT_ATOMS: atom_id res chain seq x y z
N MET A 1 64.08 6.96 18.50
CA MET A 1 64.85 8.23 18.53
C MET A 1 64.90 8.80 17.12
N ARG A 2 64.19 9.89 16.86
CA ARG A 2 64.67 11.10 16.17
C ARG A 2 63.55 12.13 16.14
N LEU A 3 63.75 13.12 17.00
CA LEU A 3 63.04 14.38 17.14
C LEU A 3 63.32 15.22 15.88
N PHE A 4 62.30 15.80 15.26
CA PHE A 4 62.46 17.03 14.49
C PHE A 4 61.36 18.01 14.90
N ARG A 5 61.77 19.09 15.59
CA ARG A 5 61.01 20.32 15.78
C ARG A 5 61.45 21.31 14.71
N VAL A 6 60.52 21.90 13.96
CA VAL A 6 60.63 23.23 13.32
C VAL A 6 59.18 23.76 13.26
N VAL A 7 58.78 24.66 14.17
CA VAL A 7 58.78 26.14 14.08
C VAL A 7 57.83 26.64 12.98
N GLY A 8 56.86 27.45 13.41
CA GLY A 8 55.64 27.76 12.69
C GLY A 8 55.71 28.92 11.70
N ALA A 9 54.56 29.16 11.09
CA ALA A 9 54.21 30.40 10.43
C ALA A 9 52.70 30.62 10.60
N ALA A 10 52.34 31.79 11.14
CA ALA A 10 50.98 32.30 11.22
C ALA A 10 50.51 32.81 9.84
N VAL A 11 49.27 33.36 9.81
CA VAL A 11 48.62 34.13 8.72
C VAL A 11 47.76 33.24 7.80
N ALA A 12 46.46 33.48 7.53
CA ALA A 12 45.54 34.59 7.77
C ALA A 12 44.11 34.05 7.95
N PHE A 13 43.30 34.72 8.78
CA PHE A 13 41.84 34.61 8.74
C PHE A 13 41.33 35.30 7.46
N ALA A 14 40.88 34.51 6.49
CA ALA A 14 40.09 35.01 5.38
C ALA A 14 38.60 34.73 5.69
N VAL A 15 37.88 35.80 6.00
CA VAL A 15 36.41 35.83 6.03
C VAL A 15 35.93 35.63 4.60
N GLY A 16 35.43 34.42 4.30
CA GLY A 16 34.75 34.08 3.06
C GLY A 16 33.24 34.06 3.29
N MET A 17 32.59 35.11 2.79
CA MET A 17 31.16 35.40 2.88
C MET A 17 30.32 34.42 2.02
N LEU A 18 29.18 34.01 2.59
CA LEU A 18 28.09 33.17 2.07
C LEU A 18 27.64 33.45 0.63
N ILE A 19 27.48 32.40 -0.18
CA ILE A 19 26.45 32.31 -1.25
C ILE A 19 25.93 30.86 -1.38
N GLY A 20 24.71 30.63 -0.87
CA GLY A 20 23.66 29.86 -1.56
C GLY A 20 23.78 28.36 -1.73
N ILE A 21 23.53 27.58 -0.67
CA ILE A 21 22.89 26.26 -0.78
C ILE A 21 21.66 26.24 0.12
N ALA A 22 20.66 27.01 -0.27
CA ALA A 22 19.28 26.83 0.18
C ALA A 22 18.52 26.15 -0.96
N GLY A 23 18.87 24.89 -1.24
CA GLY A 23 17.89 23.99 -1.83
C GLY A 23 16.89 23.69 -0.73
N CYS A 24 15.66 24.20 -0.88
CA CYS A 24 14.54 23.85 -0.02
C CYS A 24 14.42 22.33 0.05
N ALA A 25 14.89 21.72 1.13
CA ALA A 25 14.25 20.53 1.66
C ALA A 25 12.91 20.99 2.22
N THR A 26 11.87 21.03 1.39
CA THR A 26 10.52 20.90 1.92
C THR A 26 10.46 19.54 2.60
N PRO A 27 10.15 19.46 3.91
CA PRO A 27 9.77 18.18 4.47
C PRO A 27 8.59 17.67 3.65
N ASP A 28 8.81 16.57 2.95
CA ASP A 28 7.84 15.88 2.11
C ASP A 28 6.58 15.58 2.94
N GLY A 29 5.61 16.47 2.78
CA GLY A 29 4.28 16.38 3.37
C GLY A 29 3.24 16.69 2.31
N SER A 30 3.52 16.40 1.03
CA SER A 30 2.47 16.34 0.03
C SER A 30 1.42 15.37 0.55
N PRO A 31 0.17 15.81 0.73
CA PRO A 31 -0.91 14.92 1.08
C PRO A 31 -0.91 13.76 0.08
N GLY A 32 -1.01 12.53 0.57
CA GLY A 32 -1.25 11.40 -0.31
C GLY A 32 -2.53 11.63 -1.14
N PRO A 33 -2.75 10.87 -2.23
CA PRO A 33 -4.01 10.95 -2.94
C PRO A 33 -5.17 10.73 -1.95
N VAL A 34 -6.25 11.51 -2.12
CA VAL A 34 -7.48 11.41 -1.34
C VAL A 34 -8.59 10.85 -2.22
N PRO A 35 -8.58 9.53 -2.50
CA PRO A 35 -9.61 8.90 -3.31
C PRO A 35 -10.94 8.84 -2.55
N GLY A 36 -12.04 9.17 -3.24
CA GLY A 36 -13.36 8.74 -2.79
C GLY A 36 -13.50 7.21 -2.85
N PRO A 37 -14.54 6.62 -2.25
CA PRO A 37 -14.76 5.18 -2.29
C PRO A 37 -14.88 4.69 -3.74
N GLY A 38 -14.13 3.64 -4.09
CA GLY A 38 -14.12 3.05 -5.44
C GLY A 38 -13.40 3.86 -6.51
N VAL A 39 -12.71 4.95 -6.15
CA VAL A 39 -11.87 5.70 -7.09
C VAL A 39 -10.61 4.89 -7.41
N ARG A 40 -10.33 4.78 -8.71
CA ARG A 40 -9.10 4.15 -9.21
C ARG A 40 -7.95 5.14 -9.16
N ILE A 41 -6.75 4.66 -8.80
CA ILE A 41 -5.55 5.49 -8.64
C ILE A 41 -4.45 4.91 -9.54
N GLU A 42 -3.78 5.80 -10.28
CA GLU A 42 -2.58 5.49 -11.05
C GLU A 42 -1.36 5.68 -10.15
N LEU A 43 -0.70 4.57 -9.79
CA LEU A 43 0.50 4.56 -8.95
C LEU A 43 1.68 3.86 -9.66
N GLY A 44 1.53 3.52 -10.94
CA GLY A 44 2.45 2.64 -11.68
C GLY A 44 2.03 1.17 -11.59
N SER A 45 2.93 0.29 -12.02
CA SER A 45 2.70 -1.16 -12.11
C SER A 45 3.62 -1.92 -11.14
N PRO A 46 3.20 -3.08 -10.62
CA PRO A 46 4.06 -3.95 -9.84
C PRO A 46 5.26 -4.43 -10.67
N GLY A 47 6.42 -4.55 -10.04
CA GLY A 47 7.54 -5.31 -10.62
C GLY A 47 7.43 -6.79 -10.26
N ASP A 48 8.57 -7.47 -10.17
CA ASP A 48 8.60 -8.91 -9.90
C ASP A 48 8.01 -9.25 -8.53
N GLN A 49 7.43 -10.46 -8.40
CA GLN A 49 7.03 -11.00 -7.10
C GLN A 49 8.27 -11.31 -6.28
N ILE A 50 8.32 -10.80 -5.03
CA ILE A 50 9.48 -10.95 -4.15
C ILE A 50 9.22 -11.80 -2.92
N ALA A 51 7.96 -11.93 -2.48
CA ALA A 51 7.62 -12.76 -1.32
C ALA A 51 6.13 -13.13 -1.30
N THR A 52 5.82 -14.21 -0.59
CA THR A 52 4.45 -14.62 -0.24
C THR A 52 4.41 -15.02 1.23
N TYR A 53 3.37 -14.61 1.94
CA TYR A 53 3.18 -14.87 3.36
C TYR A 53 1.75 -15.37 3.61
N ASP A 54 1.61 -16.54 4.21
CA ASP A 54 0.31 -17.08 4.62
C ASP A 54 -0.06 -16.66 6.04
N GLY A 55 -1.34 -16.75 6.38
CA GLY A 55 -1.83 -16.48 7.74
C GLY A 55 -1.77 -15.00 8.13
N VAL A 56 -1.74 -14.09 7.15
CA VAL A 56 -1.71 -12.65 7.36
C VAL A 56 -3.11 -12.16 7.71
N ARG A 57 -3.27 -11.66 8.94
CA ARG A 57 -4.56 -11.14 9.43
C ARG A 57 -4.87 -9.78 8.83
N PHE A 58 -5.97 -9.68 8.12
CA PHE A 58 -6.45 -8.44 7.53
C PHE A 58 -7.92 -8.58 7.16
N TYR A 59 -8.68 -7.49 7.25
CA TYR A 59 -10.08 -7.46 6.83
C TYR A 59 -10.41 -6.07 6.25
N PRO A 60 -10.31 -5.89 4.92
CA PRO A 60 -10.59 -4.61 4.26
C PRO A 60 -12.10 -4.41 4.07
N ALA A 61 -12.85 -4.32 5.16
CA ALA A 61 -14.31 -4.25 5.14
C ALA A 61 -14.82 -3.06 4.34
N CYS A 62 -14.10 -1.95 4.41
CA CYS A 62 -14.49 -0.68 3.84
C CYS A 62 -13.56 -0.26 2.71
N GLY A 63 -12.34 -0.79 2.66
CA GLY A 63 -11.31 -0.46 1.66
C GLY A 63 -10.47 0.76 2.06
N ASN A 64 -10.50 1.16 3.33
CA ASN A 64 -9.66 2.20 3.92
C ASN A 64 -8.82 1.69 5.11
N GLU A 65 -8.98 0.42 5.47
CA GLU A 65 -8.26 -0.22 6.55
C GLU A 65 -6.81 -0.48 6.13
N THR A 66 -5.85 0.06 6.86
CA THR A 66 -4.43 -0.17 6.56
C THR A 66 -3.96 -1.50 7.16
N LEU A 67 -3.22 -2.28 6.38
CA LEU A 67 -2.54 -3.48 6.87
C LEU A 67 -1.15 -3.11 7.43
N GLY A 68 -0.92 -3.41 8.70
CA GLY A 68 0.42 -3.39 9.29
C GLY A 68 1.09 -4.75 9.18
N PHE A 69 2.14 -4.87 8.37
CA PHE A 69 2.88 -6.13 8.19
C PHE A 69 4.37 -5.87 7.97
N ASP A 70 5.23 -6.65 8.62
CA ASP A 70 6.71 -6.54 8.53
C ASP A 70 7.22 -5.11 8.77
N GLY A 71 6.67 -4.42 9.78
CA GLY A 71 7.05 -3.04 10.12
C GLY A 71 6.64 -1.98 9.09
N ARG A 72 5.86 -2.35 8.06
CA ARG A 72 5.35 -1.45 7.02
C ARG A 72 3.84 -1.30 7.11
N LEU A 73 3.37 -0.14 6.66
CA LEU A 73 1.95 0.12 6.43
C LEU A 73 1.62 -0.05 4.96
N TRP A 74 0.53 -0.75 4.73
CA TRP A 74 0.00 -1.07 3.42
C TRP A 74 -1.40 -0.46 3.30
N PHE A 75 -1.60 0.32 2.26
CA PHE A 75 -2.81 1.11 2.01
C PHE A 75 -3.62 0.47 0.88
N PRO A 76 -4.89 0.08 1.12
CA PRO A 76 -5.76 -0.43 0.07
C PRO A 76 -6.01 0.59 -1.04
N PHE A 77 -6.00 0.12 -2.28
CA PHE A 77 -6.37 0.94 -3.42
C PHE A 77 -6.90 0.09 -4.57
N THR A 78 -7.56 0.74 -5.52
CA THR A 78 -7.93 0.12 -6.79
C THR A 78 -7.03 0.67 -7.89
N PRO A 79 -6.25 -0.15 -8.60
CA PRO A 79 -5.44 0.32 -9.72
C PRO A 79 -6.27 0.95 -10.85
N ALA A 80 -5.74 2.03 -11.44
CA ALA A 80 -6.31 2.64 -12.66
C ALA A 80 -6.05 1.79 -13.91
N ASN A 81 -4.97 1.02 -13.91
CA ASN A 81 -4.46 0.16 -14.97
C ASN A 81 -4.40 -1.32 -14.52
N PRO A 82 -5.53 -1.95 -14.14
CA PRO A 82 -5.55 -3.31 -13.60
C PRO A 82 -4.94 -4.38 -14.54
N GLU A 83 -4.89 -4.10 -15.85
CA GLU A 83 -4.26 -4.95 -16.87
C GLU A 83 -2.74 -5.09 -16.72
N ASP A 84 -2.08 -4.14 -16.05
CA ASP A 84 -0.63 -4.17 -15.80
C ASP A 84 -0.30 -4.89 -14.48
N PHE A 85 -1.31 -5.31 -13.73
CA PHE A 85 -1.15 -5.98 -12.45
C PHE A 85 -1.26 -7.50 -12.65
N PRO A 86 -0.40 -8.30 -11.99
CA PRO A 86 -0.47 -9.75 -12.06
C PRO A 86 -1.88 -10.25 -11.73
N THR A 87 -2.42 -11.12 -12.58
CA THR A 87 -3.70 -11.76 -12.26
C THR A 87 -3.48 -12.70 -11.08
N PRO A 88 -4.24 -12.54 -9.98
CA PRO A 88 -4.18 -13.45 -8.84
C PRO A 88 -4.37 -14.90 -9.31
N GLY A 89 -3.41 -15.77 -8.97
CA GLY A 89 -3.39 -17.17 -9.40
C GLY A 89 -2.58 -17.48 -10.67
N ALA A 90 -2.04 -16.49 -11.38
CA ALA A 90 -1.17 -16.70 -12.55
C ALA A 90 0.33 -16.94 -12.21
N ALA A 91 0.68 -16.95 -10.92
CA ALA A 91 2.00 -17.31 -10.41
C ALA A 91 1.98 -18.63 -9.62
N ALA A 92 0.83 -19.31 -9.57
CA ALA A 92 0.58 -20.52 -8.77
C ALA A 92 0.20 -21.75 -9.62
N ASP A 93 0.31 -21.66 -10.94
CA ASP A 93 0.19 -22.78 -11.88
C ASP A 93 1.47 -23.62 -11.94
N ASP A 94 1.87 -24.11 -10.76
CA ASP A 94 2.47 -25.43 -10.58
C ASP A 94 1.83 -26.17 -9.38
N ALA A 95 0.68 -25.74 -8.85
CA ALA A 95 -0.22 -26.61 -8.07
C ALA A 95 -1.57 -25.95 -7.77
N ALA A 96 -2.61 -26.51 -8.40
CA ALA A 96 -4.00 -26.52 -7.94
C ALA A 96 -4.89 -25.28 -8.18
N ALA A 97 -5.81 -25.51 -9.12
CA ALA A 97 -7.24 -25.25 -9.01
C ALA A 97 -7.77 -23.85 -9.34
N THR A 98 -8.29 -23.78 -10.57
CA THR A 98 -9.55 -23.13 -10.98
C THR A 98 -10.58 -22.89 -9.86
N ALA A 99 -10.78 -21.63 -9.49
CA ALA A 99 -11.98 -20.95 -8.94
C ALA A 99 -11.46 -19.65 -8.29
N SER A 100 -11.89 -18.42 -8.57
CA SER A 100 -13.23 -17.85 -8.73
C SER A 100 -13.01 -16.50 -9.46
N GLY A 101 -13.79 -16.07 -10.46
CA GLY A 101 -15.24 -15.98 -10.37
C GLY A 101 -15.65 -14.66 -9.71
N PHE A 102 -15.21 -13.52 -10.25
CA PHE A 102 -15.75 -12.19 -9.95
C PHE A 102 -17.28 -12.24 -9.94
N THR A 103 -17.88 -12.31 -8.76
CA THR A 103 -19.30 -12.02 -8.56
C THR A 103 -19.39 -10.64 -7.95
N ARG A 104 -19.40 -9.64 -8.84
CA ARG A 104 -20.07 -8.36 -8.59
C ARG A 104 -21.44 -8.68 -8.02
N SER A 105 -21.64 -8.45 -6.72
CA SER A 105 -22.97 -8.51 -6.12
C SER A 105 -23.88 -7.62 -6.96
N GLY A 106 -24.90 -8.28 -7.52
CA GLY A 106 -25.77 -7.69 -8.50
C GLY A 106 -26.54 -6.50 -7.94
N ALA A 107 -26.76 -5.53 -8.82
CA ALA A 107 -27.95 -4.69 -8.78
C ALA A 107 -29.17 -5.61 -8.96
N GLY A 108 -29.62 -6.21 -7.87
CA GLY A 108 -30.91 -6.86 -7.76
C GLY A 108 -31.97 -5.80 -7.48
N SER A 109 -32.77 -5.45 -8.48
CA SER A 109 -33.99 -4.67 -8.34
C SER A 109 -35.00 -5.48 -7.50
N GLY A 110 -34.88 -5.40 -6.18
CA GLY A 110 -35.79 -5.97 -5.19
C GLY A 110 -36.41 -4.87 -4.35
N GLN A 111 -37.70 -4.59 -4.60
CA GLN A 111 -38.51 -3.68 -3.81
C GLN A 111 -38.64 -4.22 -2.38
N GLY A 112 -38.02 -3.55 -1.42
CA GLY A 112 -38.08 -3.89 0.01
C GLY A 112 -37.85 -2.64 0.85
N THR A 113 -38.80 -2.37 1.72
CA THR A 113 -38.88 -1.30 2.74
C THR A 113 -37.58 -0.57 3.08
N ALA A 114 -37.59 0.75 2.87
CA ALA A 114 -36.54 1.67 3.30
C ALA A 114 -36.28 1.50 4.82
N SER A 115 -35.17 0.86 5.14
CA SER A 115 -34.55 0.95 6.45
C SER A 115 -33.42 1.96 6.33
N THR A 116 -33.53 3.06 7.05
CA THR A 116 -32.41 3.98 7.31
C THR A 116 -31.37 3.23 8.15
N SER A 117 -30.55 2.41 7.51
CA SER A 117 -29.42 1.76 8.16
C SER A 117 -28.29 2.77 8.29
N VAL A 118 -27.99 3.18 9.51
CA VAL A 118 -26.65 3.64 9.91
C VAL A 118 -25.66 2.59 9.35
N GLY A 119 -24.67 3.03 8.56
CA GLY A 119 -23.67 2.14 7.97
C GLY A 119 -23.07 1.25 9.06
N MET A 120 -23.36 -0.04 8.99
CA MET A 120 -22.78 -1.02 9.91
C MET A 120 -21.80 -1.85 9.09
N VAL A 121 -20.53 -1.80 9.51
CA VAL A 121 -19.50 -2.73 9.04
C VAL A 121 -19.96 -4.15 9.32
N ILE A 122 -19.98 -4.97 8.28
CA ILE A 122 -20.35 -6.38 8.40
C ILE A 122 -19.19 -7.10 9.09
N ALA A 123 -19.49 -7.96 10.06
CA ALA A 123 -18.45 -8.78 10.69
C ALA A 123 -17.86 -9.78 9.69
N PRO A 124 -16.55 -10.08 9.74
CA PRO A 124 -15.94 -11.05 8.84
C PRO A 124 -16.60 -12.42 9.00
N GLY A 125 -16.84 -13.09 7.87
CA GLY A 125 -17.16 -14.51 7.84
C GLY A 125 -15.96 -15.38 8.21
N PRO A 126 -16.15 -16.70 8.40
CA PRO A 126 -15.06 -17.61 8.68
C PRO A 126 -13.99 -17.57 7.58
N GLY A 127 -12.77 -17.18 7.94
CA GLY A 127 -11.65 -17.09 7.00
C GLY A 127 -11.56 -15.78 6.22
N ASP A 128 -12.44 -14.81 6.47
CA ASP A 128 -12.37 -13.48 5.85
C ASP A 128 -11.33 -12.56 6.50
N ASP A 129 -10.89 -12.85 7.72
CA ASP A 129 -9.98 -12.00 8.50
C ASP A 129 -8.51 -12.49 8.51
N VAL A 130 -8.22 -13.54 7.76
CA VAL A 130 -6.90 -14.17 7.60
C VAL A 130 -6.73 -14.52 6.13
N GLY A 131 -5.53 -14.39 5.60
CA GLY A 131 -5.28 -14.61 4.18
C GLY A 131 -3.81 -14.72 3.80
N THR A 132 -3.56 -14.79 2.50
CA THR A 132 -2.23 -14.79 1.90
C THR A 132 -1.90 -13.39 1.38
N LEU A 133 -0.74 -12.86 1.77
CA LEU A 133 -0.16 -11.62 1.26
C LEU A 133 0.97 -11.93 0.29
N THR A 134 0.81 -11.54 -0.97
CA THR A 134 1.86 -11.59 -1.99
C THR A 134 2.44 -10.20 -2.20
N VAL A 135 3.76 -10.06 -2.06
CA VAL A 135 4.48 -8.78 -2.15
C VAL A 135 5.27 -8.72 -3.46
N TYR A 136 5.20 -7.57 -4.12
CA TYR A 136 5.86 -7.27 -5.38
C TYR A 136 6.85 -6.12 -5.22
N GLU A 137 7.81 -6.03 -6.14
CA GLU A 137 8.65 -4.84 -6.29
C GLU A 137 7.81 -3.59 -6.59
N GLY A 138 8.38 -2.42 -6.29
CA GLY A 138 7.66 -1.14 -6.42
C GLY A 138 6.77 -0.80 -5.23
N GLY A 139 6.78 -1.63 -4.17
CA GLY A 139 6.01 -1.37 -2.96
C GLY A 139 4.52 -1.64 -3.13
N PHE A 140 4.18 -2.67 -3.92
CA PHE A 140 2.85 -3.19 -4.13
C PHE A 140 2.68 -4.55 -3.46
N ALA A 141 1.47 -4.86 -3.03
CA ALA A 141 1.11 -6.19 -2.55
C ALA A 141 -0.33 -6.51 -2.93
N TYR A 142 -0.65 -7.80 -3.00
CA TYR A 142 -2.00 -8.31 -3.15
C TYR A 142 -2.31 -9.20 -1.95
N TRP A 143 -3.43 -8.95 -1.29
CA TRP A 143 -3.92 -9.79 -0.20
C TRP A 143 -5.22 -10.45 -0.62
N VAL A 144 -5.36 -11.74 -0.30
CA VAL A 144 -6.58 -12.53 -0.52
C VAL A 144 -6.89 -13.32 0.74
N SER A 145 -8.14 -13.32 1.18
CA SER A 145 -8.60 -14.06 2.34
C SER A 145 -8.52 -15.57 2.11
N ASP A 146 -8.43 -16.33 3.21
CA ASP A 146 -8.46 -17.79 3.17
C ASP A 146 -9.82 -18.31 2.67
N SER A 147 -10.89 -17.52 2.82
CA SER A 147 -12.20 -17.80 2.21
C SER A 147 -12.20 -17.59 0.68
N GLY A 148 -11.29 -16.76 0.15
CA GLY A 148 -11.26 -16.33 -1.24
C GLY A 148 -12.35 -15.32 -1.62
N ASP A 149 -13.19 -14.90 -0.67
CA ASP A 149 -14.30 -13.98 -0.89
C ASP A 149 -13.90 -12.50 -0.76
N VAL A 150 -12.74 -12.23 -0.14
CA VAL A 150 -12.23 -10.88 0.10
C VAL A 150 -10.81 -10.77 -0.44
N ASP A 151 -10.58 -9.80 -1.32
CA ASP A 151 -9.26 -9.50 -1.83
C ASP A 151 -9.05 -8.00 -2.00
N THR A 152 -7.78 -7.56 -2.02
CA THR A 152 -7.46 -6.17 -2.32
C THR A 152 -6.00 -5.98 -2.75
N TRP A 153 -5.79 -4.94 -3.56
CA TRP A 153 -4.46 -4.40 -3.86
C TRP A 153 -4.04 -3.40 -2.79
N LEU A 154 -2.76 -3.46 -2.45
CA LEU A 154 -2.12 -2.69 -1.40
C LEU A 154 -0.89 -1.98 -1.94
N THR A 155 -0.61 -0.78 -1.41
CA THR A 155 0.61 -0.04 -1.70
C THR A 155 1.26 0.46 -0.42
N THR A 156 2.58 0.68 -0.44
CA THR A 156 3.29 1.40 0.63
C THR A 156 3.22 2.92 0.46
N THR A 157 2.75 3.41 -0.69
CA THR A 157 2.49 4.83 -0.89
C THR A 157 1.33 5.25 0.03
N LYS A 158 1.56 6.26 0.86
CA LYS A 158 0.54 6.74 1.79
C LYS A 158 -0.69 7.24 1.02
N ILE A 159 -1.87 6.73 1.38
CA ILE A 159 -3.17 7.19 0.90
C ILE A 159 -3.94 7.76 2.08
N GLU A 160 -4.57 8.90 1.91
CA GLU A 160 -5.43 9.51 2.93
C GLU A 160 -6.89 9.25 2.58
N TYR A 161 -7.62 8.56 3.45
CA TYR A 161 -9.04 8.29 3.25
C TYR A 161 -9.86 9.33 4.02
N ASN A 162 -10.70 10.08 3.31
CA ASN A 162 -11.57 11.11 3.89
C ASN A 162 -13.02 10.62 4.11
N TRP A 163 -13.23 9.31 4.05
CA TRP A 163 -14.54 8.67 4.17
C TRP A 163 -14.48 7.54 5.20
N VAL A 164 -15.65 7.27 5.76
CA VAL A 164 -15.89 6.25 6.79
C VAL A 164 -17.13 5.46 6.35
N CYS A 165 -17.07 4.16 6.56
CA CYS A 165 -18.19 3.24 6.55
C CYS A 165 -18.74 3.12 7.99
#